data_AF-A0A9E1PWX4-F1
#
_entry.id   AF-A0A9E1PWX4-F1
#
_cell.length_a   1.000
_cell.length_b   1.000
_cell.length_c   1.000
_cell.angle_alpha   90.00
_cell.angle_beta   90.00
_cell.angle_gamma   90.00
#
_symmetry.space_group_name_H-M   'P 1'
#
loop_
_entity.id
_entity.type
_entity.pdbx_description
1 polymer ?
#
loop_
_entity_poly.entity_id
_entity_poly.type
_entity_poly.pdbx_seq_one_letter_code
_entity_poly.pdbx_strand_id
1 'polypeptide(L)' 'AGSPLGMSVDITITVKEIDRRKITFDVVAHDGIDEVCTCTHTRFVVDVDKLKERVQAKVAKAKAMQG' A
#
# COMPACT_ATOMS: atom_id res chain seq x y z
N ALA A 1 0.07 -20.83 -3.39
CA ALA A 1 -1.20 -21.58 -3.32
C ALA A 1 -2.38 -20.59 -3.24
N GLY A 2 -3.63 -21.05 -3.34
CA GLY A 2 -4.80 -20.20 -3.14
C GLY A 2 -5.50 -20.56 -1.84
N SER A 3 -5.86 -19.57 -1.03
CA SER A 3 -6.53 -19.78 0.27
C SER A 3 -8.05 -19.73 0.11
N PRO A 4 -8.77 -20.81 0.49
CA PRO A 4 -10.23 -20.80 0.58
C PRO A 4 -10.79 -19.71 1.49
N LEU A 5 -12.04 -19.30 1.23
CA LEU A 5 -12.76 -18.36 2.09
C LEU A 5 -12.93 -18.91 3.51
N GLY A 6 -12.72 -18.03 4.50
CA GLY A 6 -12.85 -18.37 5.92
C GLY A 6 -11.54 -18.84 6.58
N MET A 7 -10.46 -19.04 5.82
CA MET A 7 -9.13 -19.28 6.39
C MET A 7 -8.50 -17.99 6.90
N SER A 8 -7.74 -18.11 7.99
CA SER A 8 -6.93 -17.01 8.52
C SER A 8 -5.63 -16.93 7.72
N VAL A 9 -5.21 -15.70 7.39
CA VAL A 9 -3.96 -15.44 6.67
C VAL A 9 -3.10 -14.52 7.51
N ASP A 10 -1.91 -15.00 7.86
CA ASP A 10 -0.89 -14.22 8.54
C ASP A 10 -0.02 -13.52 7.50
N ILE A 11 0.05 -12.20 7.59
CA ILE A 11 0.88 -11.37 6.69
C ILE A 11 2.04 -10.80 7.50
N THR A 12 3.25 -11.25 7.18
CA THR A 12 4.49 -10.72 7.76
C THR A 12 5.08 -9.67 6.82
N ILE A 13 5.38 -8.50 7.37
CA ILE A 13 5.93 -7.36 6.62
C ILE A 13 7.29 -6.99 7.21
N THR A 14 8.33 -7.01 6.38
CA THR A 14 9.69 -6.63 6.77
C THR A 14 10.09 -5.35 6.04
N VAL A 15 10.66 -4.38 6.78
CA VAL A 15 11.28 -3.20 6.16
C VAL A 15 12.58 -3.64 5.50
N LYS A 16 12.60 -3.67 4.17
CA LYS A 16 13.75 -4.07 3.37
C LYS A 16 14.76 -2.93 3.24
N GLU A 17 14.27 -1.71 3.00
CA GLU A 17 15.10 -0.55 2.72
C GLU A 17 14.38 0.75 3.09
N ILE A 18 15.12 1.73 3.59
CA ILE A 18 14.66 3.11 3.81
C ILE A 18 15.57 4.05 3.01
N ASP A 19 15.03 4.67 1.95
CA ASP A 19 15.67 5.76 1.20
C ASP A 19 14.89 7.04 1.42
N ARG A 20 15.35 7.85 2.38
CA ARG A 20 14.72 9.12 2.79
C ARG A 20 13.24 8.93 3.14
N ARG A 21 12.34 9.26 2.21
CA ARG A 21 10.88 9.15 2.37
C ARG A 21 10.31 7.89 1.73
N LYS A 22 11.09 7.19 0.91
CA LYS A 22 10.71 5.94 0.25
C LYS A 22 11.06 4.78 1.18
N ILE A 23 10.08 3.93 1.48
CA ILE A 23 10.25 2.72 2.27
C ILE A 23 9.86 1.53 1.40
N THR A 24 10.77 0.59 1.25
CA THR A 24 10.56 -0.67 0.54
C THR A 24 10.33 -1.78 1.57
N PHE A 25 9.29 -2.57 1.37
CA PHE A 25 8.91 -3.69 2.22
C PHE A 25 8.95 -4.99 1.43
N ASP A 26 9.42 -6.05 2.07
CA ASP A 26 9.15 -7.41 1.64
C ASP A 26 7.98 -7.96 2.44
N VAL A 27 7.02 -8.58 1.77
CA VAL A 27 5.77 -9.08 2.34
C VAL A 27 5.63 -10.55 2.01
N VAL A 28 5.30 -11.34 3.02
CA VAL A 28 4.99 -12.77 2.90
C VAL A 28 3.64 -13.02 3.56
N ALA A 29 2.77 -13.78 2.90
CA ALA A 29 1.49 -14.20 3.45
C ALA A 29 1.42 -15.73 3.53
N HIS A 30 0.91 -16.24 4.65
CA HIS A 30 0.76 -17.66 4.94
C HIS A 30 -0.65 -17.94 5.46
N ASP A 31 -1.31 -19.00 4.99
CA ASP A 31 -2.70 -19.31 5.39
C ASP A 31 -2.84 -20.39 6.47
N GLY A 32 -1.71 -20.70 7.11
CA GLY A 32 -1.57 -21.75 8.12
C GLY A 32 -1.12 -23.09 7.54
N ILE A 33 -1.17 -23.26 6.21
CA ILE A 33 -0.68 -24.46 5.52
C ILE A 33 0.46 -24.09 4.58
N ASP A 34 0.19 -23.18 3.64
CA ASP A 34 1.12 -22.81 2.59
C ASP A 34 1.49 -21.33 2.65
N GLU A 35 2.69 -21.02 2.14
CA GLU A 35 2.97 -19.66 1.68
C GLU A 35 2.13 -19.38 0.42
N VAL A 36 1.29 -18.36 0.51
CA VAL A 36 0.28 -18.05 -0.51
C VAL A 36 0.63 -16.84 -1.34
N CYS A 37 1.47 -15.95 -0.81
CA CYS A 37 1.90 -14.75 -1.54
C CYS A 37 3.26 -14.25 -1.05
N THR A 38 4.08 -13.81 -2.00
CA THR A 38 5.25 -12.96 -1.76
C THR A 38 5.16 -11.72 -2.63
N CYS A 39 5.50 -10.56 -2.08
CA CYS A 39 5.60 -9.35 -2.87
C CYS A 39 6.57 -8.32 -2.26
N THR A 40 7.08 -7.44 -3.11
CA THR A 40 7.76 -6.21 -2.68
C THR A 40 6.79 -5.04 -2.81
N HIS A 41 6.59 -4.30 -1.72
CA HIS A 41 5.70 -3.15 -1.65
C HIS A 41 6.48 -1.88 -1.34
N THR A 42 6.21 -0.78 -2.03
CA THR A 42 6.89 0.51 -1.79
C THR A 42 5.89 1.55 -1.30
N ARG A 43 6.27 2.31 -0.26
CA ARG A 43 5.49 3.44 0.25
C ARG A 43 6.33 4.69 0.37
N PHE A 44 5.66 5.84 0.31
CA PHE A 44 6.27 7.14 0.57
C PHE A 44 5.66 7.76 1.82
N VAL A 45 6.53 8.22 2.73
CA VAL A 45 6.12 9.03 3.89
C VAL A 45 5.75 10.42 3.37
N VAL A 46 4.49 10.82 3.55
CA VAL A 46 3.95 12.09 3.04
C VAL A 46 3.51 13.01 4.18
N ASP A 47 3.52 14.31 3.91
CA ASP A 47 2.86 15.30 4.76
C ASP A 47 1.36 15.26 4.42
N VAL A 48 0.55 14.82 5.39
CA VAL A 48 -0.86 14.49 5.17
C VAL A 48 -1.67 15.73 4.79
N ASP A 49 -1.40 16.88 5.42
CA ASP A 49 -2.19 18.08 5.19
C ASP A 49 -1.86 18.72 3.83
N LYS A 50 -0.57 18.77 3.46
CA LYS A 50 -0.17 19.16 2.09
C LYS A 50 -0.74 18.22 1.03
N LEU A 51 -0.81 16.92 1.30
CA LEU A 51 -1.41 15.97 0.37
C LEU A 51 -2.92 16.23 0.20
N LYS A 52 -3.66 16.46 1.30
CA LYS A 52 -5.09 16.78 1.24
C LYS A 52 -5.35 18.04 0.41
N GLU A 53 -4.60 19.12 0.64
CA GLU A 53 -4.73 20.37 -0.13
C GLU A 53 -4.55 20.13 -1.64
N ARG A 54 -3.50 19.40 -2.02
CA ARG A 54 -3.22 19.06 -3.42
C ARG A 54 -4.34 18.21 -4.04
N VAL A 55 -4.91 17.28 -3.29
CA VAL A 55 -6.05 16.46 -3.74
C VAL A 55 -7.28 17.33 -3.95
N GLN A 56 -7.62 18.22 -3.02
CA GLN A 56 -8.76 19.13 -3.16
C GLN A 56 -8.60 20.08 -4.35
N ALA A 57 -7.41 20.65 -4.54
CA ALA A 57 -7.11 21.48 -5.71
C ALA A 57 -7.28 20.69 -7.02
N LYS A 58 -6.85 19.42 -7.06
CA LYS A 58 -7.04 18.54 -8.23
C LYS A 58 -8.52 18.24 -8.49
N VAL A 59 -9.30 17.98 -7.45
CA VAL A 59 -10.76 17.75 -7.55
C VAL A 59 -11.47 18.99 -8.08
N ALA A 60 -11.14 20.17 -7.55
CA ALA A 60 -11.71 21.44 -8.01
C ALA A 60 -11.41 21.69 -9.50
N LYS A 61 -10.15 21.48 -9.93
CA LYS A 61 -9.75 21.57 -11.34
C LYS A 61 -10.51 20.60 -12.23
N ALA A 62 -10.69 19.35 -11.78
CA ALA A 62 -11.43 18.35 -12.55
C ALA A 62 -12.91 18.74 -12.74
N LYS A 63 -13.56 19.29 -11.71
CA LYS A 63 -14.94 19.80 -11.83
C LYS A 63 -15.05 20.96 -12.82
N ALA A 64 -14.09 21.89 -12.81
CA ALA A 64 -14.07 23.03 -13.72
C ALA A 64 -13.84 22.66 -15.20
N MET A 65 -13.32 21.46 -15.49
CA MET A 65 -13.13 20.95 -16.86
C MET A 65 -14.33 20.12 -17.36
N GLN A 66 -15.30 19.82 -16.50
CA GLN A 66 -16.49 19.02 -16.84
C GLN A 66 -17.74 19.88 -17.09
N GLY A 67 -17.64 21.20 -16.90
CA GLY A 67 -18.66 22.18 -17.30
C GLY A 67 -18.17 23.02 -18.46
#